data_AF-A0AAP5Z1J1-F1
#
_entry.id   AF-A0AAP5Z1J1-F1
#
_cell.length_a   1.000
_cell.length_b   1.000
_cell.length_c   1.000
_cell.angle_alpha   90.00
_cell.angle_beta   90.00
_cell.angle_gamma   90.00
#
_symmetry.space_group_name_H-M   'P 1'
#
loop_
_entity.id
_entity.type
_entity.pdbx_description
1 polymer ?
#
loop_
_entity_poly.entity_id
_entity_poly.type
_entity_poly.pdbx_seq_one_letter_code
_entity_poly.pdbx_strand_id
1 'polypeptide(L)'
;VDFVRFGAQPKEVQGDLVFELKQLEKCCTEKNISECMPKPGDQVRVKSGQFAGIDAIFQEQDGEKRSIMLVQMISKRVPVSIDNTDLDLK
;
A
#
# COMPACT_ATOMS: atom_id res chain seq x y z
N VAL A 1 -15.50 6.13 20.40
CA VAL A 1 -15.68 5.97 18.93
C VAL A 1 -16.99 6.66 18.59
N ASP A 2 -16.98 7.65 17.71
CA ASP A 2 -18.15 8.48 17.35
C ASP A 2 -18.57 8.20 15.91
N PHE A 3 -19.80 8.56 15.53
CA PHE A 3 -20.36 8.33 14.20
C PHE A 3 -20.03 9.47 13.23
N VAL A 4 -19.91 9.14 11.94
CA VAL A 4 -19.81 10.15 10.87
C VAL A 4 -21.17 10.83 10.69
N ARG A 5 -21.17 12.17 10.68
CA ARG A 5 -22.38 13.00 10.62
C ARG A 5 -22.23 14.08 9.56
N PHE A 6 -23.36 14.47 8.97
CA PHE A 6 -23.48 15.74 8.26
C PHE A 6 -24.54 16.56 8.99
N GLY A 7 -24.09 17.41 9.92
CA GLY A 7 -24.96 18.11 10.88
C GLY A 7 -25.05 17.38 12.22
N ALA A 8 -26.17 17.54 12.92
CA ALA A 8 -26.28 17.07 14.31
C ALA A 8 -26.44 15.54 14.46
N GLN A 9 -26.99 14.87 13.44
CA GLN A 9 -27.35 13.44 13.51
C GLN A 9 -26.42 12.56 12.65
N PRO A 10 -26.20 11.30 13.07
CA PRO A 10 -25.48 10.31 12.26
C PRO A 10 -26.04 10.17 10.85
N LYS A 11 -25.16 10.00 9.88
CA LYS A 11 -25.56 9.81 8.48
C LYS A 11 -25.82 8.33 8.22
N GLU A 12 -27.06 8.01 7.86
CA GLU A 12 -27.40 6.69 7.33
C GLU A 12 -26.78 6.51 5.93
N VAL A 13 -26.15 5.36 5.71
CA VAL A 13 -25.57 4.95 4.44
C VAL A 13 -26.53 4.01 3.71
N GLN A 14 -26.53 4.06 2.38
CA GLN A 14 -27.37 3.18 1.57
C GLN A 14 -26.94 1.71 1.71
N GLY A 15 -27.90 0.80 1.78
CA GLY A 15 -27.64 -0.64 1.93
C GLY A 15 -26.80 -1.22 0.79
N ASP A 16 -27.05 -0.77 -0.44
CA ASP A 16 -26.32 -1.23 -1.63
C ASP A 16 -24.83 -0.88 -1.55
N LEU A 17 -24.48 0.30 -1.05
CA LEU A 17 -23.09 0.70 -0.79
C LEU A 17 -22.41 -0.25 0.22
N VAL A 18 -23.11 -0.63 1.29
CA VAL A 18 -22.58 -1.58 2.28
C VAL A 18 -22.37 -2.96 1.64
N PHE A 19 -23.27 -3.38 0.76
CA PHE A 19 -23.16 -4.64 0.04
C PHE A 19 -21.99 -4.65 -0.94
N GLU A 20 -21.79 -3.58 -1.71
CA GLU A 20 -20.66 -3.40 -2.62
C GLU A 20 -19.32 -3.41 -1.87
N LEU A 21 -19.21 -2.65 -0.78
CA LEU A 21 -17.98 -2.62 0.02
C LEU A 21 -17.64 -4.00 0.60
N LYS A 22 -18.63 -4.76 1.05
CA LYS A 22 -18.43 -6.15 1.51
C LYS A 22 -17.95 -7.08 0.38
N GLN A 23 -18.39 -6.87 -0.85
CA GLN A 23 -17.92 -7.64 -2.00
C GLN A 23 -16.48 -7.27 -2.38
N LEU A 24 -16.15 -5.97 -2.35
CA LEU A 24 -14.79 -5.49 -2.58
C LEU A 24 -13.82 -6.02 -1.52
N GLU A 25 -14.21 -6.00 -0.24
CA GLU A 25 -13.43 -6.58 0.84
C GLU A 25 -13.14 -8.07 0.58
N LYS A 26 -14.16 -8.86 0.25
CA LYS A 26 -13.98 -10.29 -0.10
C LYS A 26 -13.05 -10.50 -1.29
N CYS A 27 -13.18 -9.69 -2.34
CA CYS A 27 -12.32 -9.76 -3.51
C CYS A 27 -10.86 -9.39 -3.17
N CYS A 28 -10.65 -8.42 -2.29
CA CYS A 28 -9.35 -8.03 -1.78
C CYS A 28 -8.76 -9.01 -0.74
N THR A 29 -9.59 -9.78 -0.03
CA THR A 29 -9.09 -10.86 0.84
C THR A 29 -8.55 -12.04 0.04
N GLU A 30 -9.07 -12.28 -1.18
CA GLU A 30 -8.57 -13.32 -2.09
C GLU A 30 -7.34 -12.87 -2.90
N LYS A 31 -7.20 -11.56 -3.15
CA LYS A 31 -5.95 -10.99 -3.62
C LYS A 31 -5.14 -10.54 -2.42
N ASN A 32 -4.41 -11.50 -1.86
CA ASN A 32 -3.36 -11.30 -0.88
C ASN A 32 -2.35 -10.20 -1.28
N ILE A 33 -2.74 -8.94 -1.14
CA ILE A 33 -1.79 -7.82 -1.14
C ILE A 33 -0.85 -8.04 0.06
N SER A 34 -1.34 -8.64 1.15
CA SER A 34 -0.53 -8.95 2.32
C SER A 34 0.42 -10.16 2.17
N GLU A 35 0.07 -11.20 1.41
CA GLU A 35 0.98 -12.37 1.24
C GLU A 35 2.02 -12.17 0.13
N CYS A 36 1.82 -11.23 -0.79
CA CYS A 36 2.79 -10.92 -1.86
C CYS A 36 3.67 -9.69 -1.52
N MET A 37 3.55 -9.15 -0.30
CA MET A 37 4.39 -8.04 0.12
C MET A 37 5.76 -8.51 0.60
N PRO A 38 6.84 -7.79 0.24
CA PRO A 38 8.19 -8.14 0.65
C PRO A 38 8.33 -7.96 2.16
N LYS A 39 9.21 -8.73 2.77
CA LYS A 39 9.57 -8.55 4.17
C LYS A 39 10.65 -7.47 4.30
N PRO A 40 10.72 -6.78 5.45
CA PRO A 40 11.86 -5.92 5.77
C PRO A 40 13.18 -6.65 5.54
N GLY A 41 14.05 -6.08 4.69
CA GLY A 41 15.32 -6.67 4.27
C GLY A 41 15.32 -7.31 2.88
N ASP A 42 14.16 -7.56 2.27
CA ASP A 42 14.08 -8.16 0.94
C ASP A 42 14.54 -7.17 -0.14
N GLN A 43 15.25 -7.68 -1.15
CA GLN A 43 15.66 -6.88 -2.29
C GLN A 43 14.53 -6.82 -3.33
N VAL A 44 14.09 -5.62 -3.66
CA VAL A 44 12.97 -5.35 -4.58
C VAL A 44 13.46 -4.43 -5.69
N ARG A 45 13.11 -4.75 -6.93
CA ARG A 45 13.35 -3.87 -8.06
C ARG A 45 12.13 -3.00 -8.30
N VAL A 46 12.35 -1.70 -8.46
CA VAL A 46 11.27 -0.76 -8.81
C VAL A 46 10.97 -0.93 -10.30
N LYS A 47 9.72 -1.23 -10.66
CA LYS A 47 9.33 -1.47 -12.06
C LYS A 47 8.90 -0.20 -12.80
N SER A 48 8.41 0.81 -12.10
CA SER A 48 7.87 2.04 -12.71
C SER A 48 8.07 3.28 -11.84
N GLY A 49 7.71 4.45 -12.36
CA GLY A 49 7.89 5.73 -11.67
C GLY A 49 9.32 6.29 -11.75
N GLN A 50 9.60 7.31 -10.93
CA GLN A 50 10.86 8.07 -10.99
C GLN A 50 12.11 7.27 -10.57
N PHE A 51 11.91 6.09 -9.97
CA PHE A 51 12.98 5.20 -9.51
C PHE A 51 13.02 3.87 -10.27
N ALA A 52 12.34 3.79 -11.43
CA ALA A 52 12.28 2.57 -12.24
C ALA A 52 13.68 2.04 -12.60
N GLY A 53 13.85 0.72 -12.52
CA GLY A 53 15.11 0.03 -12.83
C GLY A 53 16.13 0.01 -11.69
N ILE A 54 15.83 0.63 -10.54
CA ILE A 54 16.70 0.64 -9.37
C ILE A 54 16.39 -0.56 -8.46
N ASP A 55 17.45 -1.18 -7.93
CA ASP A 55 17.36 -2.17 -6.86
C ASP A 55 17.37 -1.48 -5.49
N ALA A 56 16.42 -1.83 -4.63
CA ALA A 56 16.28 -1.27 -3.29
C ALA A 56 15.97 -2.36 -2.26
N ILE A 57 16.21 -2.07 -1.00
CA ILE A 57 15.90 -2.98 0.12
C ILE A 57 14.60 -2.52 0.76
N PHE A 58 13.62 -3.40 0.86
CA PHE A 58 12.34 -3.11 1.50
C PHE A 58 12.56 -2.87 2.98
N GLN A 59 12.02 -1.76 3.52
CA GLN A 59 12.16 -1.43 4.94
C GLN A 59 10.85 -1.67 5.68
N GLU A 60 9.79 -0.93 5.33
CA GLU A 60 8.49 -1.03 6.00
C GLU A 60 7.36 -0.46 5.13
N GLN A 61 6.12 -0.82 5.44
CA GLN A 61 4.95 -0.20 4.81
C GLN A 61 4.60 1.10 5.52
N ASP A 62 4.56 2.20 4.77
CA ASP A 62 4.07 3.51 5.21
C ASP A 62 2.57 3.63 4.86
N GLY A 63 1.81 2.58 5.20
CA GLY A 63 0.38 2.42 4.89
C GLY A 63 0.06 1.47 3.73
N GLU A 64 -1.21 1.43 3.32
CA GLU A 64 -1.71 0.47 2.30
C GLU A 64 -1.19 0.75 0.88
N LYS A 65 -0.81 1.99 0.60
CA LYS A 65 -0.48 2.47 -0.76
C LYS A 65 1.01 2.70 -1.00
N ARG A 66 1.82 2.82 0.05
CA ARG A 66 3.24 3.18 -0.08
C ARG A 66 4.13 2.36 0.84
N SER A 67 5.36 2.17 0.39
CA SER A 67 6.42 1.48 1.13
C SER A 67 7.67 2.33 1.20
N ILE A 68 8.38 2.25 2.32
CA ILE A 68 9.70 2.81 2.49
C ILE A 68 10.73 1.80 1.99
N MET A 69 11.56 2.27 1.07
CA MET A 69 12.62 1.53 0.41
C MET A 69 13.97 2.18 0.71
N LEU A 70 14.98 1.36 1.00
CA LEU A 70 16.37 1.80 1.12
C LEU A 70 17.06 1.67 -0.24
N VAL A 71 17.23 2.81 -0.91
CA VAL A 71 17.92 2.91 -2.20
C VAL A 71 19.42 3.18 -1.98
N GLN A 72 20.29 2.42 -2.63
CA GLN A 72 21.73 2.66 -2.59
C GLN A 72 22.09 3.82 -3.55
N MET A 73 22.47 4.95 -2.96
CA MET A 73 23.11 6.07 -3.65
C MET A 73 24.63 5.96 -3.49
N ILE A 74 25.40 6.72 -4.28
CA ILE A 74 26.89 6.74 -4.38
C ILE A 74 27.60 6.10 -3.18
N SER A 75 27.44 6.66 -1.97
CA SER A 75 28.09 6.17 -0.76
C SER A 75 27.14 5.85 0.40
N LYS A 76 25.82 5.99 0.22
CA LYS A 76 24.86 5.84 1.32
C LYS A 76 23.54 5.23 0.88
N ARG A 77 22.91 4.48 1.77
CA ARG A 77 21.52 4.05 1.63
C ARG A 77 20.60 5.16 2.10
N VAL A 78 19.62 5.53 1.28
CA VAL A 78 18.66 6.60 1.56
C VAL A 78 17.25 6.00 1.59
N PRO A 79 16.45 6.28 2.63
CA PRO A 79 15.05 5.88 2.66
C PRO A 79 14.22 6.73 1.69
N VAL A 80 13.38 6.07 0.90
CA VAL A 80 12.53 6.68 -0.13
C VAL A 80 11.14 6.07 -0.05
N SER A 81 10.10 6.90 -0.10
CA SER A 81 8.72 6.44 -0.19
C SER A 81 8.36 6.15 -1.65
N ILE A 82 7.93 4.92 -1.94
CA ILE A 82 7.56 4.45 -3.29
C ILE A 82 6.15 3.86 -3.24
N ASP A 83 5.36 4.07 -4.30
CA ASP A 83 4.02 3.50 -4.41
C ASP A 83 4.11 1.98 -4.55
N ASN A 84 3.24 1.26 -3.84
CA ASN A 84 3.23 -0.21 -3.86
C ASN A 84 2.92 -0.75 -5.27
N THR A 85 2.20 0.03 -6.08
CA THR A 85 1.92 -0.32 -7.47
C THR A 85 3.13 -0.19 -8.39
N ASP A 86 4.18 0.54 -7.98
CA ASP A 86 5.44 0.72 -8.72
C ASP A 86 6.50 -0.33 -8.36
N LEU A 87 6.20 -1.24 -7.44
CA LEU A 87 7.09 -2.34 -7.04
C LEU A 87 6.86 -3.58 -7.90
N ASP A 88 7.95 -4.28 -8.23
CA ASP A 88 7.89 -5.61 -8.83
C ASP A 88 7.74 -6.67 -7.73
N LEU A 89 6.50 -6.90 -7.32
CA LEU A 89 6.14 -7.93 -6.35
C LEU A 89 5.98 -9.26 -7.11
N LYS A 90 6.88 -10.22 -6.86
CA LYS A 90 6.86 -11.56 -7.46
C LYS A 90 5.85 -12.48 -6.79
#